data_AF-A0A2J6X9A2-F1
#
_entry.id   AF-A0A2J6X9A2-F1
#
_cell.length_a   1.000
_cell.length_b   1.000
_cell.length_c   1.000
_cell.angle_alpha   90.00
_cell.angle_beta   90.00
_cell.angle_gamma   90.00
#
_symmetry.space_group_name_H-M   'P 1'
#
loop_
_entity.id
_entity.type
_entity.pdbx_description
1 polymer ?
#
loop_
_entity_poly.entity_id
_entity_poly.type
_entity_poly.pdbx_seq_one_letter_code
_entity_poly.pdbx_strand_id
1 'polypeptide(L)' 'GPGNMISFTTRRYHDRPMVIRGPGAGVEVTATGVLSDIIATAREL' A
#
# COMPACT_ATOMS: atom_id res chain seq x y z
N GLY A 1 16.01 -0.64 9.03
CA GLY A 1 15.74 0.09 7.78
C GLY A 1 14.26 0.44 7.71
N PRO A 2 13.85 1.43 6.93
CA PRO A 2 12.48 1.96 6.89
C PRO A 2 11.49 1.05 6.15
N GLY A 3 11.73 -0.25 6.04
CA GLY A 3 10.87 -1.16 5.28
C GLY A 3 9.61 -1.54 6.06
N ASN A 4 8.44 -1.41 5.42
CA ASN A 4 7.17 -1.87 5.94
C ASN A 4 6.73 -3.17 5.25
N MET A 5 6.01 -4.00 5.99
CA MET A 5 5.44 -5.24 5.51
C MET A 5 4.06 -5.46 6.12
N ILE A 6 3.09 -5.83 5.28
CA ILE A 6 1.75 -6.22 5.71
C ILE A 6 1.45 -7.58 5.08
N SER A 7 1.03 -8.53 5.91
CA SER A 7 0.62 -9.87 5.48
C SER A 7 -0.80 -10.12 5.93
N PHE A 8 -1.67 -10.55 5.02
CA PHE A 8 -3.06 -10.86 5.34
C PHE A 8 -3.58 -12.05 4.54
N THR A 9 -4.53 -12.77 5.13
CA THR A 9 -5.21 -13.93 4.56
C THR A 9 -6.66 -13.59 4.27
N THR A 10 -7.18 -14.09 3.16
CA THR A 10 -8.61 -14.02 2.84
C THR A 10 -9.10 -15.41 2.45
N ARG A 11 -10.41 -15.61 2.25
CA ARG A 11 -10.94 -16.89 1.75
C ARG A 11 -10.22 -17.38 0.48
N ARG A 12 -9.86 -16.45 -0.42
CA ARG A 12 -9.14 -16.77 -1.66
C ARG A 12 -7.65 -17.02 -1.46
N TYR A 13 -7.05 -16.40 -0.44
CA TYR A 13 -5.63 -16.49 -0.12
C TYR A 13 -5.41 -17.21 1.22
N HIS A 14 -6.15 -18.29 1.46
CA HIS A 14 -6.12 -19.04 2.72
C HIS A 14 -4.81 -19.82 2.88
N ASP A 15 -4.43 -20.58 1.86
CA ASP A 15 -3.25 -21.46 1.93
C ASP A 15 -1.92 -20.71 1.75
N ARG A 16 -1.99 -19.52 1.15
CA ARG A 16 -0.84 -18.65 0.89
C ARG A 16 -1.21 -17.20 1.20
N PRO A 17 -0.82 -16.68 2.38
CA PRO A 17 -1.07 -15.28 2.74
C PRO A 17 -0.55 -14.31 1.67
N MET A 18 -1.33 -13.27 1.41
CA MET A 18 -0.91 -12.18 0.55
C MET A 18 0.02 -11.27 1.34
N VAL A 19 1.19 -10.97 0.77
CA VAL A 19 2.20 -10.13 1.43
C VAL A 19 2.56 -8.93 0.57
N ILE A 20 2.44 -7.75 1.15
CA ILE A 20 2.84 -6.46 0.57
C ILE A 20 4.06 -5.97 1.34
N ARG A 21 5.13 -5.59 0.62
CA ARG A 21 6.39 -5.09 1.19
C ARG A 21 6.87 -3.88 0.40
N GLY A 22 7.50 -2.92 1.08
CA GLY A 22 8.09 -1.76 0.43
C GLY A 22 8.66 -0.75 1.44
N PRO A 23 9.16 0.40 0.98
CA PRO A 23 9.57 1.48 1.87
C PRO A 23 8.35 2.03 2.61
N GLY A 24 8.48 2.15 3.93
CA GLY A 24 7.45 2.58 4.86
C GLY A 24 7.47 4.07 5.21
N ALA A 25 8.55 4.76 4.86
CA ALA A 25 8.74 6.19 5.11
C ALA A 25 9.79 6.77 4.16
N GLY A 26 9.68 8.07 3.89
CA GLY A 26 10.57 8.83 3.01
C GLY A 26 9.78 9.86 2.21
N VAL A 27 10.39 11.01 1.91
CA VAL A 27 9.71 12.15 1.25
C VAL A 27 9.00 11.71 -0.03
N GLU A 28 9.70 11.01 -0.91
CA GLU A 28 9.17 10.54 -2.20
C GLU A 28 8.03 9.52 -2.05
N VAL A 29 8.18 8.55 -1.13
CA VAL A 29 7.18 7.49 -0.96
C VAL A 29 5.92 8.00 -0.25
N THR A 30 6.06 8.96 0.65
CA THR A 30 4.92 9.64 1.28
C THR A 30 4.20 10.55 0.30
N ALA A 31 4.93 11.36 -0.49
CA ALA A 31 4.33 12.24 -1.51
C ALA A 31 3.56 11.44 -2.57
N THR A 32 4.10 10.28 -2.99
CA THR A 32 3.44 9.36 -3.93
C THR A 32 2.11 8.84 -3.38
N GLY A 33 2.07 8.51 -2.08
CA GLY A 33 0.84 8.09 -1.40
C GLY A 33 -0.25 9.17 -1.47
N VAL A 34 0.11 10.40 -1.09
CA VAL A 34 -0.81 11.55 -1.13
C VAL A 34 -1.31 11.84 -2.55
N LEU A 35 -0.42 11.82 -3.55
CA LEU A 35 -0.81 12.04 -4.95
C LEU A 35 -1.79 10.97 -5.44
N SER A 36 -1.58 9.72 -5.04
CA SER A 36 -2.47 8.61 -5.41
C SER A 36 -3.89 8.84 -4.87
N ASP A 37 -4.01 9.32 -3.62
CA ASP A 37 -5.30 9.66 -3.02
C ASP A 37 -5.99 10.80 -3.77
N ILE A 38 -5.25 11.87 -4.12
CA ILE A 38 -5.80 12.99 -4.91
C ILE A 38 -6.38 12.51 -6.25
N ILE A 39 -5.65 11.63 -6.96
CA ILE A 39 -6.11 11.08 -8.24
C ILE A 39 -7.34 10.20 -8.05
N ALA A 40 -7.40 9.39 -6.99
CA ALA A 40 -8.55 8.55 -6.69
C ALA A 40 -9.79 9.41 -6.42
N THR A 41 -9.68 10.42 -5.55
CA THR A 41 -10.78 11.35 -5.25
C THR A 41 -11.25 12.09 -6.50
N ALA A 42 -10.33 12.56 -7.35
CA ALA A 42 -10.69 13.27 -8.58
C ALA A 42 -11.46 12.40 -9.59
N ARG A 43 -11.36 11.07 -9.51
CA ARG A 43 -12.11 10.13 -10.36
C ARG A 43 -13.53 9.85 -9.85
N GLU A 44 -13.81 10.16 -8.59
CA GLU A 44 -15.11 9.93 -7.95
C GLU A 44 -16.01 11.18 -7.95
N LEU A 45 -15.47 12.33 -8.37
CA LEU A 45 -16.18 13.58 -8.65
C LEU A 45 -16.74 13.59 -10.08
#